data_AF-A0A7C4VLE5-F1
#
_entry.id   AF-A0A7C4VLE5-F1
#
_cell.length_a   1.000
_cell.length_b   1.000
_cell.length_c   1.000
_cell.angle_alpha   90.00
_cell.angle_beta   90.00
_cell.angle_gamma   90.00
#
_symmetry.space_group_name_H-M   'P 1'
#
loop_
_entity.id
_entity.type
_entity.pdbx_description
1 polymer ?
#
loop_
_entity_poly.entity_id
_entity_poly.type
_entity_poly.pdbx_seq_one_letter_code
_entity_poly.pdbx_strand_id
1 'polypeptide(L)'
;MITLCLLLVSMFATSLATVFIFYFALWTAYSVPPFRLKSVPIIDFIASSIDVSLLPFLIGVGTSSQSNVNISLVLASATPLMLAHSSGHILQALGAYEADSKNGVRTFVVKHGRKASLLWGLLSLTTGLLPFHLCEP
;
A
#
# COMPACT_ATOMS: atom_id res chain seq x y z
N MET A 1 -19.88 -1.62 -11.84
CA MET A 1 -18.91 -2.64 -11.39
C MET A 1 -18.70 -2.57 -9.87
N ILE A 2 -18.34 -1.41 -9.29
CA ILE A 2 -18.15 -1.23 -7.84
C ILE A 2 -19.41 -1.56 -7.02
N THR A 3 -20.57 -1.07 -7.45
CA THR A 3 -21.87 -1.35 -6.79
C THR A 3 -22.24 -2.82 -6.78
N LEU A 4 -21.98 -3.54 -7.88
CA LEU A 4 -22.20 -4.99 -7.97
C LEU A 4 -21.25 -5.76 -7.03
N CYS A 5 -19.99 -5.31 -6.93
CA CYS A 5 -18.99 -5.91 -6.06
C CYS A 5 -19.35 -5.72 -4.57
N LEU A 6 -19.78 -4.51 -4.18
CA LEU A 6 -20.28 -4.24 -2.83
C LEU A 6 -21.54 -5.03 -2.48
N LEU A 7 -22.47 -5.17 -3.44
CA LEU A 7 -23.68 -5.97 -3.25
C LEU A 7 -23.33 -7.45 -3.04
N LEU A 8 -22.42 -8.00 -3.84
CA LEU A 8 -21.91 -9.37 -3.66
C LEU A 8 -21.26 -9.54 -2.28
N VAL A 9 -20.34 -8.65 -1.88
CA VAL A 9 -19.69 -8.73 -0.56
C VAL A 9 -20.72 -8.62 0.57
N SER A 10 -21.70 -7.73 0.47
CA SER A 10 -22.75 -7.58 1.49
C SER A 10 -23.67 -8.79 1.60
N MET A 11 -23.84 -9.57 0.52
CA MET A 11 -24.65 -10.80 0.55
C MET A 11 -23.91 -11.94 1.25
N PHE A 12 -22.57 -11.97 1.18
CA PHE A 12 -21.75 -13.01 1.81
C PHE A 12 -21.28 -12.67 3.22
N ALA A 13 -20.91 -11.41 3.47
CA ALA A 13 -20.42 -10.96 4.76
C ALA A 13 -20.58 -9.43 4.93
N THR A 14 -21.60 -9.04 5.69
CA THR A 14 -21.88 -7.62 6.02
C THR A 14 -20.73 -6.95 6.77
N SER A 15 -19.95 -7.69 7.55
CA SER A 15 -18.76 -7.19 8.27
C SER A 15 -17.63 -6.75 7.33
N LEU A 16 -17.49 -7.42 6.17
CA LEU A 16 -16.47 -7.12 5.17
C LEU A 16 -16.84 -5.91 4.29
N ALA A 17 -18.12 -5.59 4.19
CA ALA A 17 -18.60 -4.46 3.39
C ALA A 17 -17.91 -3.15 3.78
N THR A 18 -17.70 -2.91 5.08
CA THR A 18 -17.00 -1.71 5.58
C THR A 18 -15.56 -1.63 5.05
N VAL A 19 -14.80 -2.72 5.09
CA VAL A 19 -13.40 -2.75 4.61
C VAL A 19 -13.35 -2.53 3.11
N PHE A 20 -14.28 -3.12 2.35
CA PHE A 20 -14.38 -2.89 0.91
C PHE A 20 -14.79 -1.45 0.55
N ILE A 21 -15.66 -0.81 1.33
CA ILE A 21 -15.98 0.61 1.16
C ILE A 21 -14.72 1.46 1.34
N PHE A 22 -13.92 1.18 2.39
CA PHE A 22 -12.64 1.87 2.58
C PHE A 22 -11.66 1.62 1.44
N TYR A 23 -11.56 0.38 0.95
CA TYR A 23 -10.74 0.03 -0.21
C TYR A 23 -11.13 0.85 -1.46
N PHE A 24 -12.42 0.87 -1.81
CA PHE A 24 -12.88 1.67 -2.96
C PHE A 24 -12.75 3.18 -2.74
N ALA A 25 -12.96 3.67 -1.52
CA ALA A 25 -12.75 5.07 -1.18
C ALA A 25 -11.27 5.47 -1.35
N LEU A 26 -10.34 4.63 -0.90
CA LEU A 26 -8.90 4.86 -1.06
C LEU A 26 -8.50 4.82 -2.54
N TRP A 27 -8.97 3.83 -3.31
CA TRP A 27 -8.75 3.75 -4.75
C TRP A 27 -9.23 5.02 -5.47
N THR A 28 -10.47 5.44 -5.19
CA THR A 28 -11.08 6.60 -5.84
C THR A 28 -10.36 7.89 -5.47
N ALA A 29 -10.02 8.10 -4.19
CA ALA A 29 -9.24 9.24 -3.73
C ALA A 29 -7.81 9.24 -4.31
N TYR A 30 -7.24 8.06 -4.54
CA TYR A 30 -5.92 7.90 -5.14
C TYR A 30 -5.89 8.35 -6.61
N SER A 31 -6.91 7.98 -7.40
CA SER A 31 -6.92 8.16 -8.86
C SER A 31 -7.71 9.38 -9.36
N VAL A 32 -8.76 9.81 -8.65
CA VAL A 32 -9.75 10.80 -9.13
C VAL A 32 -9.54 12.16 -8.43
N PRO A 33 -9.62 13.31 -9.14
CA PRO A 33 -9.68 14.63 -8.50
C PRO A 33 -10.94 14.76 -7.62
N PRO A 34 -10.89 15.44 -6.47
CA PRO A 34 -9.98 16.55 -6.11
C PRO A 34 -8.69 16.15 -5.39
N PHE A 35 -8.59 14.94 -4.83
CA PHE A 35 -7.45 14.58 -3.97
C PHE A 35 -6.22 14.13 -4.74
N ARG A 36 -6.39 13.35 -5.84
CA ARG A 36 -5.29 12.80 -6.68
C ARG A 36 -4.08 12.45 -5.83
N LEU A 37 -4.23 11.55 -4.85
CA LEU A 37 -3.17 11.28 -3.85
C LEU A 37 -1.87 10.82 -4.51
N LYS A 38 -1.95 10.19 -5.71
CA LYS A 38 -0.82 9.87 -6.58
C LYS A 38 0.08 11.07 -6.93
N SER A 39 -0.45 12.29 -6.89
CA SER A 39 0.30 13.52 -7.18
C SER A 39 1.06 14.08 -5.97
N VAL A 40 0.80 13.56 -4.77
CA VAL A 40 1.45 14.00 -3.54
C VAL A 40 2.49 12.94 -3.12
N PRO A 41 3.79 13.22 -3.21
CA PRO A 41 4.83 12.20 -3.20
C PRO A 41 4.92 11.34 -1.94
N ILE A 42 4.55 11.88 -0.77
CA ILE A 42 4.54 11.12 0.49
C ILE A 42 3.23 10.33 0.62
N ILE A 43 2.12 10.92 0.20
CA ILE A 43 0.79 10.33 0.39
C ILE A 43 0.56 9.21 -0.62
N ASP A 44 1.06 9.36 -1.85
CA ASP A 44 1.10 8.34 -2.90
C ASP A 44 1.68 7.03 -2.35
N PHE A 45 2.83 7.12 -1.70
CA PHE A 45 3.55 6.00 -1.11
C PHE A 45 2.79 5.34 0.04
N ILE A 46 2.26 6.14 0.97
CA ILE A 46 1.52 5.62 2.14
C ILE A 46 0.21 4.96 1.68
N ALA A 47 -0.53 5.63 0.80
CA ALA A 47 -1.81 5.13 0.29
C ALA A 47 -1.62 3.82 -0.49
N SER A 48 -0.64 3.76 -1.39
CA SER A 48 -0.32 2.53 -2.15
C SER A 48 0.09 1.38 -1.23
N SER A 49 0.89 1.67 -0.19
CA SER A 49 1.35 0.64 0.75
C SER A 49 0.21 0.10 1.62
N ILE A 50 -0.70 0.97 2.07
CA ILE A 50 -1.89 0.55 2.83
C ILE A 50 -2.82 -0.29 1.95
N ASP A 51 -3.04 0.14 0.71
CA ASP A 51 -3.95 -0.52 -0.23
C ASP A 51 -3.52 -1.95 -0.57
N VAL A 52 -2.21 -2.18 -0.75
CA VAL A 52 -1.69 -3.48 -1.17
C VAL A 52 -1.31 -4.40 -0.02
N SER A 53 -0.97 -3.86 1.15
CA SER A 53 -0.45 -4.69 2.24
C SER A 53 -1.38 -4.78 3.45
N LEU A 54 -2.06 -3.70 3.86
CA LEU A 54 -2.91 -3.73 5.05
C LEU A 54 -4.35 -4.18 4.73
N LEU A 55 -4.95 -3.60 3.69
CA LEU A 55 -6.35 -3.89 3.33
C LEU A 55 -6.57 -5.37 2.95
N PRO A 56 -5.71 -6.03 2.16
CA PRO A 56 -5.88 -7.45 1.84
C PRO A 56 -5.75 -8.36 3.06
N PHE A 57 -4.89 -7.99 4.02
CA PHE A 57 -4.78 -8.71 5.29
C PHE A 57 -6.03 -8.57 6.15
N LEU A 58 -6.60 -7.37 6.24
CA LEU A 58 -7.88 -7.15 6.93
C LEU A 58 -9.03 -7.91 6.27
N ILE A 59 -9.07 -7.94 4.93
CA ILE A 59 -10.04 -8.73 4.17
C ILE A 59 -9.84 -10.23 4.47
N GLY A 60 -8.61 -10.74 4.40
CA GLY A 60 -8.30 -12.14 4.67
C GLY A 60 -8.71 -12.58 6.08
N VAL A 61 -8.39 -11.77 7.10
CA VAL A 61 -8.83 -12.01 8.48
C VAL A 61 -10.35 -12.00 8.59
N GLY A 62 -11.02 -11.04 7.95
CA GLY A 62 -12.49 -10.94 7.94
C GLY A 62 -13.19 -12.11 7.24
N THR A 63 -12.51 -12.80 6.31
CA THR A 63 -13.03 -14.03 5.67
C THR A 63 -12.70 -15.31 6.44
N SER A 64 -11.74 -15.27 7.35
CA SER A 64 -11.37 -16.43 8.15
C SER A 64 -12.42 -16.70 9.23
N SER A 65 -12.72 -17.96 9.52
CA SER A 65 -13.60 -18.36 10.62
C SER A 65 -13.00 -18.12 12.01
N GLN A 66 -11.76 -17.59 12.08
CA GLN A 66 -11.04 -17.31 13.32
C GLN A 66 -11.40 -15.91 13.82
N SER A 67 -12.33 -15.82 14.78
CA SER A 67 -12.78 -14.52 15.31
C SER A 67 -11.79 -13.84 16.28
N ASN A 68 -10.61 -14.42 16.50
CA ASN A 68 -9.66 -14.02 17.55
C ASN A 68 -8.27 -13.65 17.03
N VAL A 69 -8.20 -13.15 15.79
CA VAL A 69 -6.94 -12.62 15.27
C VAL A 69 -6.66 -11.27 15.92
N ASN A 70 -5.54 -11.18 16.64
CA ASN A 70 -5.10 -9.94 17.26
C ASN A 70 -4.70 -8.92 16.18
N ILE A 71 -5.26 -7.71 16.23
CA ILE A 71 -4.90 -6.61 15.32
C ILE A 71 -3.39 -6.32 15.30
N SER A 72 -2.71 -6.49 16.43
CA SER A 72 -1.25 -6.36 16.53
C SER A 72 -0.52 -7.38 15.66
N LEU A 73 -1.05 -8.60 15.53
CA LEU A 73 -0.47 -9.63 14.66
C LEU A 73 -0.71 -9.30 13.18
N VAL A 74 -1.88 -8.74 12.85
CA VAL A 74 -2.18 -8.26 11.50
C VAL A 74 -1.25 -7.11 11.12
N LEU A 75 -1.05 -6.14 12.00
CA LEU A 75 -0.11 -5.04 11.77
C LEU A 75 1.33 -5.54 11.68
N ALA A 76 1.74 -6.48 12.54
CA ALA A 76 3.08 -7.06 12.51
C ALA A 76 3.36 -7.85 11.22
N SER A 77 2.35 -8.50 10.64
CA SER A 77 2.49 -9.24 9.37
C SER A 77 2.34 -8.33 8.13
N ALA A 78 1.54 -7.27 8.21
CA ALA A 78 1.38 -6.31 7.12
C ALA A 78 2.58 -5.34 7.02
N THR A 79 3.20 -4.95 8.14
CA THR A 79 4.30 -3.96 8.17
C THR A 79 5.49 -4.34 7.28
N PRO A 80 6.01 -5.59 7.30
CA PRO A 80 7.12 -5.99 6.44
C PRO A 80 6.76 -5.92 4.96
N LEU A 81 5.53 -6.32 4.61
CA LEU A 81 4.99 -6.23 3.25
C LEU A 81 4.76 -4.79 2.80
N MET A 82 4.28 -3.92 3.69
CA MET A 82 4.20 -2.48 3.44
C MET A 82 5.59 -1.94 3.09
N LEU A 83 6.60 -2.22 3.92
CA LEU A 83 7.96 -1.76 3.70
C LEU A 83 8.55 -2.28 2.38
N ALA A 84 8.34 -3.56 2.05
CA ALA A 84 8.79 -4.16 0.80
C ALA A 84 8.10 -3.56 -0.43
N HIS A 85 6.77 -3.42 -0.42
CA HIS A 85 6.02 -2.77 -1.49
C HIS A 85 6.55 -1.35 -1.71
N SER A 86 6.68 -0.62 -0.62
CA SER A 86 7.04 0.78 -0.65
C SER A 86 8.45 0.99 -1.24
N SER A 87 9.39 0.08 -0.94
CA SER A 87 10.69 0.03 -1.61
C SER A 87 10.55 -0.14 -3.12
N GLY A 88 9.76 -1.13 -3.57
CA GLY A 88 9.49 -1.36 -4.99
C GLY A 88 8.93 -0.12 -5.68
N HIS A 89 8.00 0.57 -5.02
CA HIS A 89 7.41 1.80 -5.53
C HIS A 89 8.43 2.94 -5.68
N ILE A 90 9.35 3.10 -4.71
CA ILE A 90 10.46 4.07 -4.81
C ILE A 90 11.44 3.70 -5.93
N LEU A 91 11.81 2.42 -6.04
CA LEU A 91 12.74 1.94 -7.07
C LEU A 91 12.15 2.08 -8.47
N GLN A 92 10.85 1.87 -8.63
CA GLN A 92 10.14 2.13 -9.88
C GLN A 92 10.14 3.63 -10.22
N ALA A 93 9.85 4.49 -9.25
CA ALA A 93 9.92 5.95 -9.43
C ALA A 93 11.35 6.45 -9.73
N LEU A 94 12.39 5.74 -9.26
CA LEU A 94 13.79 5.99 -9.61
C LEU A 94 14.08 5.70 -11.09
N GLY A 95 13.49 4.63 -11.63
CA GLY A 95 13.55 4.32 -13.06
C GLY A 95 12.84 5.35 -13.93
N ALA A 96 11.73 5.91 -13.43
CA ALA A 96 10.95 6.95 -14.11
C ALA A 96 11.48 8.39 -13.93
N TYR A 97 12.54 8.58 -13.13
CA TYR A 97 13.04 9.91 -12.74
C TYR A 97 13.23 10.88 -13.91
N GLU A 98 13.84 10.43 -15.01
CA GLU A 98 14.14 11.27 -16.17
C GLU A 98 12.87 11.77 -16.85
N ALA A 99 11.85 10.92 -16.95
CA ALA A 99 10.56 11.23 -17.55
C ALA A 99 9.71 12.13 -16.62
N ASP A 100 9.68 11.81 -15.33
CA ASP A 100 8.92 12.57 -14.32
C ASP A 100 9.49 13.98 -14.14
N SER A 101 10.81 14.11 -14.14
CA SER A 101 11.50 15.41 -14.06
C SER A 101 11.19 16.29 -15.28
N LYS A 102 11.27 15.73 -16.49
CA LYS A 102 10.97 16.46 -17.75
C LYS A 102 9.50 16.87 -17.87
N ASN A 103 8.59 16.06 -17.33
CA ASN A 103 7.15 16.31 -17.37
C ASN A 103 6.65 17.17 -16.17
N GLY A 104 7.55 17.66 -15.31
CA GLY A 104 7.20 18.49 -14.16
C GLY A 104 6.42 17.75 -13.06
N VAL A 105 6.46 16.41 -13.05
CA VAL A 105 5.79 15.59 -12.05
C VAL A 105 6.61 15.60 -10.77
N ARG A 106 6.02 16.06 -9.66
CA ARG A 106 6.68 16.16 -8.35
C ARG A 106 6.61 14.84 -7.56
N THR A 107 7.27 13.80 -8.06
CA THR A 107 7.38 12.52 -7.35
C THR A 107 8.38 12.61 -6.19
N PHE A 108 8.37 11.60 -5.30
CA PHE A 108 9.24 11.56 -4.13
C PHE A 108 10.72 11.61 -4.54
N VAL A 109 11.05 10.93 -5.63
CA VAL A 109 12.40 10.86 -6.20
C VAL A 109 12.82 12.18 -6.84
N VAL A 110 11.92 12.85 -7.56
CA VAL A 110 12.20 14.18 -8.11
C VAL A 110 12.42 15.19 -7.00
N LYS A 111 11.65 15.10 -5.90
CA LYS A 111 11.75 16.02 -4.76
C LYS A 111 13.01 15.81 -3.89
N HIS A 112 13.36 14.56 -3.56
CA HIS A 112 14.46 14.26 -2.63
C HIS A 112 15.76 13.86 -3.34
N GLY A 113 15.72 13.68 -4.65
CA GLY A 113 16.87 13.30 -5.47
C GLY A 113 17.16 11.80 -5.47
N ARG A 114 17.83 11.34 -6.54
CA ARG A 114 18.06 9.90 -6.80
C ARG A 114 18.81 9.19 -5.68
N LYS A 115 19.85 9.83 -5.12
CA LYS A 115 20.71 9.22 -4.08
C LYS A 115 19.94 8.96 -2.78
N ALA A 116 19.21 9.95 -2.29
CA ALA A 116 18.42 9.80 -1.06
C ALA A 116 17.31 8.78 -1.25
N SER A 117 16.57 8.84 -2.37
CA SER A 117 15.49 7.89 -2.63
C SER A 117 16.00 6.46 -2.80
N LEU A 118 17.17 6.24 -3.40
CA LEU A 118 17.76 4.91 -3.50
C LEU A 118 18.11 4.35 -2.11
N LEU A 119 18.67 5.18 -1.24
CA LEU A 119 18.97 4.79 0.14
C LEU A 119 17.69 4.42 0.91
N TRP A 120 16.64 5.25 0.81
CA TRP A 120 15.34 4.96 1.45
C TRP A 120 14.68 3.70 0.90
N GLY A 121 14.74 3.49 -0.42
CA GLY A 121 14.23 2.27 -1.04
C GLY A 121 14.96 1.04 -0.52
N LEU A 122 16.29 1.05 -0.49
CA LEU A 122 17.07 -0.09 0.01
C LEU A 122 16.87 -0.34 1.52
N LEU A 123 16.86 0.72 2.34
CA LEU A 123 16.59 0.60 3.79
C LEU A 123 15.21 0.01 4.04
N SER A 124 14.20 0.44 3.29
CA SER A 124 12.84 -0.10 3.42
C SER A 124 12.78 -1.56 2.98
N LEU A 125 13.52 -1.95 1.93
CA LEU A 125 13.58 -3.34 1.47
C LEU A 125 14.22 -4.25 2.51
N THR A 126 15.39 -3.88 3.02
CA THR A 126 16.10 -4.70 4.01
C THR A 126 15.30 -4.81 5.30
N THR A 127 14.68 -3.73 5.76
CA THR A 127 13.80 -3.75 6.93
C THR A 127 12.55 -4.61 6.69
N GLY A 128 11.95 -4.54 5.49
CA GLY A 128 10.79 -5.36 5.14
C GLY A 128 11.12 -6.85 4.96
N LEU A 129 12.35 -7.20 4.58
CA LEU A 129 12.80 -8.57 4.41
C LEU A 129 13.38 -9.19 5.70
N LEU A 130 13.81 -8.37 6.66
CA LEU A 130 14.40 -8.80 7.92
C LEU A 130 13.56 -9.85 8.67
N PRO A 131 12.23 -9.71 8.80
CA PRO A 131 11.40 -10.69 9.52
C PRO A 131 11.34 -12.05 8.82
N PHE A 132 11.51 -12.10 7.50
CA PHE A 132 11.53 -13.34 6.73
C PHE A 132 12.85 -14.08 6.89
N HIS A 133 13.97 -13.36 7.02
CA HIS A 133 15.28 -13.97 7.28
C HIS A 133 15.47 -14.45 8.72
N LEU A 134 14.84 -13.79 9.69
CA LEU A 134 14.89 -14.21 11.10
C LEU A 134 13.96 -15.38 11.44
N CYS A 135 13.20 -15.87 10.45
CA CYS A 135 12.20 -16.92 10.60
C CYS A 135 12.51 -18.17 9.73
N GLU A 136 13.78 -18.38 9.36
CA GLU A 136 14.25 -19.69 8.90
C GLU A 136 14.78 -20.52 10.09
N PRO A 137 14.41 -21.81 10.19
CA PRO A 137 14.92 -22.73 11.23
C PRO A 137 16.38 -23.16 11.02
#